data_AF-A0A842NMB0-F1
#
_entry.id   AF-A0A842NMB0-F1
#
_cell.length_a   1.000
_cell.length_b   1.000
_cell.length_c   1.000
_cell.angle_alpha   90.00
_cell.angle_beta   90.00
_cell.angle_gamma   90.00
#
_symmetry.space_group_name_H-M   'P 1'
#
loop_
_entity.id
_entity.type
_entity.pdbx_description
1 polymer ?
#
loop_
_entity_poly.entity_id
_entity_poly.type
_entity_poly.pdbx_seq_one_letter_code
_entity_poly.pdbx_strand_id
1 'polypeptide(L)'
;DGDVNYYVSDVNDPLIITYTKIFPKQFKSIDSMPEGLKKHIRYPTDLFSVQSKIYSTYHMDDVPVFYNKEDAWQIPKEIYGVGQQIMMEPYYMIMKLPGEEKEEFVLMTPFTPIRKDNMVAWMAARSDFDDYGKLILYKFPKDKLIYGPSQIEAKFDQDSEISQQLTLWSQQGSRITRGNLLVIPIEDSILYVEPLYIQAETGQLPELKRVLMSDGERVVMEKDIGSALIALFGTSTSTNLRGAQEVVEGEEASILEDKSQEELIEDANNYYGLILDSMNQQDWSGIGNNFDKLGEVLSNLAE
;
A
#
# COMPACT_ATOMS: atom_id res chain seq x y z
N ASP A 1 -24.31 6.49 -25.37
CA ASP A 1 -24.01 5.93 -26.71
C ASP A 1 -23.18 4.65 -26.61
N GLY A 2 -22.35 4.47 -25.59
CA GLY A 2 -21.58 3.22 -25.40
C GLY A 2 -20.37 3.14 -26.34
N ASP A 3 -19.99 4.27 -26.92
CA ASP A 3 -18.88 4.37 -27.85
C ASP A 3 -17.55 4.12 -27.12
N VAL A 4 -16.75 3.19 -27.64
CA VAL A 4 -15.44 2.84 -27.08
C VAL A 4 -14.36 3.63 -27.81
N ASN A 5 -13.53 4.34 -27.05
CA ASN A 5 -12.39 5.10 -27.55
C ASN A 5 -11.09 4.44 -27.11
N TYR A 6 -10.19 4.19 -28.06
CA TYR A 6 -8.85 3.65 -27.77
C TYR A 6 -7.82 4.77 -27.91
N TYR A 7 -6.99 4.93 -26.88
CA TYR A 7 -5.93 5.92 -26.82
C TYR A 7 -4.58 5.22 -26.76
N VAL A 8 -3.61 5.67 -27.54
CA VAL A 8 -2.28 5.06 -27.62
C VAL A 8 -1.33 5.78 -26.68
N SER A 9 -0.88 5.10 -25.62
CA SER A 9 0.09 5.63 -24.66
C SER A 9 1.54 5.44 -25.10
N ASP A 10 1.90 4.28 -25.66
CA ASP A 10 3.24 4.00 -26.16
C ASP A 10 3.23 3.96 -27.69
N VAL A 11 3.64 5.05 -28.33
CA VAL A 11 3.68 5.15 -29.80
C VAL A 11 4.76 4.29 -30.45
N ASN A 12 5.70 3.76 -29.67
CA ASN A 12 6.81 2.93 -30.15
C ASN A 12 6.52 1.42 -30.00
N ASP A 13 5.42 1.03 -29.37
CA ASP A 13 5.04 -0.37 -29.19
C ASP A 13 4.84 -1.05 -30.57
N PRO A 14 5.61 -2.11 -30.91
CA PRO A 14 5.49 -2.79 -32.20
C PRO A 14 4.12 -3.39 -32.48
N LEU A 15 3.42 -3.86 -31.44
CA LEU A 15 2.06 -4.36 -31.52
C LEU A 15 1.12 -3.21 -31.84
N ILE A 16 1.16 -2.10 -31.10
CA ILE A 16 0.23 -0.98 -31.37
C ILE A 16 0.47 -0.36 -32.75
N ILE A 17 1.72 -0.30 -33.21
CA ILE A 17 2.06 0.15 -34.56
C ILE A 17 1.39 -0.75 -35.60
N THR A 18 1.39 -2.07 -35.37
CA THR A 18 0.76 -3.04 -36.26
C THR A 18 -0.77 -2.93 -36.23
N TYR A 19 -1.38 -2.86 -35.05
CA TYR A 19 -2.82 -2.70 -34.89
C TYR A 19 -3.33 -1.39 -35.49
N THR A 20 -2.58 -0.29 -35.31
CA THR A 20 -2.91 1.02 -35.90
C THR A 20 -2.91 0.97 -37.43
N LYS A 21 -2.00 0.21 -38.06
CA LYS A 21 -1.99 0.01 -39.52
C LYS A 21 -3.19 -0.78 -40.02
N ILE A 22 -3.66 -1.77 -39.25
CA ILE A 22 -4.83 -2.59 -39.60
C ILE A 22 -6.14 -1.81 -39.40
N PHE A 23 -6.24 -0.99 -38.35
CA PHE A 23 -7.44 -0.25 -37.96
C PHE A 23 -7.19 1.27 -37.81
N PRO A 24 -6.91 2.00 -38.89
CA PRO A 24 -6.39 3.38 -38.84
C PRO A 24 -7.34 4.44 -38.26
N LYS A 25 -8.63 4.12 -38.08
CA LYS A 25 -9.63 5.05 -37.51
C LYS A 25 -9.98 4.75 -36.05
N GLN A 26 -9.47 3.65 -35.49
CA GLN A 26 -9.89 3.16 -34.18
C GLN A 26 -9.07 3.74 -33.02
N PHE A 27 -7.83 4.12 -33.29
CA PHE A 27 -6.86 4.58 -32.30
C PHE A 27 -6.67 6.10 -32.37
N LYS A 28 -6.61 6.75 -31.21
CA LYS A 28 -6.40 8.19 -31.04
C LYS A 28 -5.10 8.44 -30.26
N SER A 29 -4.52 9.63 -30.42
CA SER A 29 -3.41 10.05 -29.55
C SER A 29 -3.91 10.16 -28.10
N ILE A 30 -3.11 9.69 -27.14
CA ILE A 30 -3.38 9.88 -25.71
C ILE A 30 -3.52 11.36 -25.32
N ASP A 31 -2.88 12.28 -26.05
CA ASP A 31 -3.02 13.72 -25.83
C ASP A 31 -4.45 14.22 -26.04
N SER A 32 -5.22 13.55 -26.91
CA SER A 32 -6.61 13.87 -27.22
C SER A 32 -7.61 13.34 -26.18
N MET A 33 -7.12 12.63 -25.16
CA MET A 33 -7.95 12.15 -24.06
C MET A 33 -8.54 13.34 -23.29
N PRO A 34 -9.84 13.33 -22.94
CA PRO A 34 -10.43 14.36 -22.10
C PRO A 34 -9.70 14.52 -20.76
N GLU A 35 -9.51 15.76 -20.31
CA GLU A 35 -8.77 16.07 -19.07
C GLU A 35 -9.32 15.34 -17.84
N GLY A 36 -10.63 15.16 -17.75
CA GLY A 36 -11.24 14.37 -16.67
C GLY A 36 -10.77 12.91 -16.67
N LEU A 37 -10.55 12.29 -17.83
CA LEU A 37 -10.04 10.92 -17.91
C LEU A 37 -8.53 10.85 -17.65
N LYS A 38 -7.77 11.85 -18.08
CA LYS A 38 -6.31 11.91 -17.82
C LYS A 38 -5.99 11.89 -16.32
N LYS A 39 -6.83 12.53 -15.50
CA LYS A 39 -6.70 12.55 -14.03
C LYS A 39 -7.01 11.23 -13.33
N HIS A 40 -7.59 10.26 -14.03
CA HIS A 40 -8.05 8.99 -13.46
C HIS A 40 -7.60 7.77 -14.26
N ILE A 41 -6.59 7.95 -15.11
CA ILE A 41 -6.01 6.84 -15.87
C ILE A 41 -5.33 5.87 -14.90
N ARG A 42 -5.43 4.57 -15.19
CA ARG A 42 -4.88 3.49 -14.36
C ARG A 42 -3.88 2.69 -15.17
N TYR A 43 -2.70 2.45 -14.61
CA TYR A 43 -1.76 1.54 -15.25
C TYR A 43 -2.30 0.10 -15.20
N PRO A 44 -2.34 -0.67 -16.31
CA PRO A 44 -3.04 -1.96 -16.33
C PRO A 44 -2.40 -3.03 -15.43
N THR A 45 -3.20 -3.62 -14.54
CA THR A 45 -2.75 -4.64 -13.58
C THR A 45 -2.17 -5.88 -14.25
N ASP A 46 -2.79 -6.36 -15.33
CA ASP A 46 -2.31 -7.56 -16.05
C ASP A 46 -0.94 -7.32 -16.70
N LEU A 47 -0.75 -6.16 -17.33
CA LEU A 47 0.51 -5.78 -17.95
C LEU A 47 1.62 -5.69 -16.90
N PHE A 48 1.33 -5.00 -15.79
CA PHE A 48 2.27 -4.84 -14.69
C PHE A 48 2.62 -6.18 -14.03
N SER A 49 1.65 -7.08 -13.86
CA SER A 49 1.87 -8.42 -13.32
C SER A 49 2.82 -9.25 -14.19
N VAL A 50 2.72 -9.13 -15.52
CA VAL A 50 3.65 -9.79 -16.44
C VAL A 50 5.04 -9.16 -16.35
N GLN A 51 5.12 -7.82 -16.35
CA GLN A 51 6.39 -7.09 -16.25
C GLN A 51 7.14 -7.42 -14.95
N SER A 52 6.45 -7.38 -13.81
CA SER A 52 7.03 -7.69 -12.49
C SER A 52 7.51 -9.14 -12.40
N LYS A 53 6.74 -10.09 -12.96
CA LYS A 53 7.12 -11.50 -13.01
C LYS A 53 8.31 -11.78 -13.93
N ILE A 54 8.44 -11.06 -15.04
CA ILE A 54 9.63 -11.16 -15.90
C ILE A 54 10.83 -10.57 -15.15
N TYR A 55 10.66 -9.38 -14.58
CA TYR A 55 11.74 -8.66 -13.90
C TYR A 55 12.31 -9.45 -12.70
N SER A 56 11.48 -10.23 -12.01
CA SER A 56 11.93 -11.07 -10.88
C SER A 56 13.07 -12.03 -11.22
N THR A 57 13.25 -12.36 -12.51
CA THR A 57 14.36 -13.19 -13.01
C THR A 57 15.35 -12.39 -13.85
N TYR A 58 14.88 -11.46 -14.70
CA TYR A 58 15.75 -10.79 -15.70
C TYR A 58 16.47 -9.54 -15.20
N HIS A 59 16.31 -9.17 -13.92
CA HIS A 59 17.12 -8.11 -13.31
C HIS A 59 18.59 -8.52 -13.04
N MET A 60 18.90 -9.82 -13.17
CA MET A 60 20.25 -10.36 -13.00
C MET A 60 21.02 -10.23 -14.31
N ASP A 61 21.92 -9.26 -14.38
CA ASP A 61 22.74 -9.00 -15.59
C ASP A 61 23.99 -9.91 -15.69
N ASP A 62 24.48 -10.44 -14.57
CA ASP A 62 25.64 -11.35 -14.56
C ASP A 62 25.25 -12.76 -15.01
N VAL A 63 25.93 -13.26 -16.05
CA VAL A 63 25.59 -14.54 -16.72
C VAL A 63 25.69 -15.74 -15.77
N PRO A 64 26.78 -15.93 -15.00
CA PRO A 64 26.83 -16.96 -13.96
C PRO A 64 25.68 -16.88 -12.95
N VAL A 65 25.42 -15.70 -12.39
CA VAL A 65 24.34 -15.47 -11.40
C VAL A 65 22.97 -15.81 -12.00
N PHE A 66 22.71 -15.37 -13.23
CA PHE A 66 21.47 -15.66 -13.95
C PHE A 66 21.30 -17.15 -14.23
N TYR A 67 22.35 -17.82 -14.72
CA TYR A 67 22.32 -19.26 -15.02
C TYR A 67 22.00 -20.11 -13.77
N ASN A 68 22.60 -19.74 -12.64
CA ASN A 68 22.39 -20.42 -11.36
C ASN A 68 21.14 -19.94 -10.60
N LYS A 69 20.49 -18.86 -11.04
CA LYS A 69 19.38 -18.18 -10.35
C LYS A 69 19.71 -17.82 -8.91
N GLU A 70 20.93 -17.32 -8.69
CA GLU A 70 21.45 -17.05 -7.34
C GLU A 70 20.73 -15.88 -6.64
N ASP A 71 20.30 -14.88 -7.41
CA ASP A 71 19.54 -13.71 -6.92
C ASP A 71 18.14 -13.65 -7.52
N ALA A 72 17.51 -14.80 -7.77
CA ALA A 72 16.16 -14.83 -8.30
C ALA A 72 15.14 -14.38 -7.24
N TRP A 73 14.24 -13.48 -7.64
CA TRP A 73 13.17 -12.95 -6.79
C TRP A 73 11.84 -13.60 -7.12
N GLN A 74 10.86 -13.37 -6.25
CA GLN A 74 9.47 -13.77 -6.41
C GLN A 74 8.55 -12.70 -5.83
N ILE A 75 7.32 -12.67 -6.35
CA ILE A 75 6.22 -11.99 -5.67
C ILE A 75 5.93 -12.77 -4.39
N PRO A 76 5.89 -12.11 -3.22
CA PRO A 76 5.61 -12.80 -1.97
C PRO A 76 4.18 -13.34 -1.93
N LYS A 77 3.93 -14.19 -0.93
CA LYS A 77 2.61 -14.72 -0.65
C LYS A 77 1.94 -13.97 0.48
N GLU A 78 0.62 -13.89 0.44
CA GLU A 78 -0.25 -13.35 1.50
C GLU A 78 -1.33 -14.37 1.88
N ILE A 79 -2.00 -14.16 3.01
CA ILE A 79 -3.17 -14.93 3.41
C ILE A 79 -4.41 -14.14 2.99
N TYR A 80 -5.12 -14.64 1.99
CA TYR A 80 -6.32 -13.99 1.47
C TYR A 80 -7.58 -14.82 1.71
N GLY A 81 -8.70 -14.11 1.87
CA GLY A 81 -10.01 -14.71 2.00
C GLY A 81 -10.10 -15.58 3.24
N VAL A 82 -10.48 -16.84 3.08
CA VAL A 82 -10.75 -17.77 4.18
C VAL A 82 -9.46 -18.52 4.57
N GLY A 83 -8.38 -17.77 4.80
CA GLY A 83 -7.08 -18.34 5.20
C GLY A 83 -6.28 -18.98 4.05
N GLN A 84 -6.52 -18.62 2.80
CA GLN A 84 -5.83 -19.21 1.65
C GLN A 84 -4.53 -18.48 1.38
N GLN A 85 -3.42 -19.22 1.28
CA GLN A 85 -2.15 -18.63 0.88
C GLN A 85 -2.09 -18.46 -0.65
N ILE A 86 -2.04 -17.22 -1.12
CA ILE A 86 -1.97 -16.86 -2.54
C ILE A 86 -0.73 -16.02 -2.84
N MET A 87 -0.36 -15.88 -4.12
CA MET A 87 0.61 -14.86 -4.52
C MET A 87 -0.06 -13.50 -4.43
N MET A 88 0.66 -12.50 -3.94
CA MET A 88 0.13 -11.14 -3.89
C MET A 88 -0.22 -10.61 -5.27
N GLU A 89 -1.37 -9.94 -5.37
CA GLU A 89 -1.74 -9.19 -6.56
C GLU A 89 -1.24 -7.74 -6.46
N PRO A 90 -0.84 -7.10 -7.57
CA PRO A 90 -0.51 -5.68 -7.53
C PRO A 90 -1.70 -4.83 -7.12
N TYR A 91 -1.48 -3.86 -6.25
CA TYR A 91 -2.52 -2.98 -5.72
C TYR A 91 -2.19 -1.52 -5.98
N TYR A 92 -3.26 -0.72 -6.12
CA TYR A 92 -3.13 0.70 -6.34
C TYR A 92 -3.05 1.43 -5.02
N MET A 93 -2.22 2.46 -4.96
CA MET A 93 -2.11 3.34 -3.81
C MET A 93 -1.71 4.74 -4.26
N ILE A 94 -1.99 5.73 -3.41
CA ILE A 94 -1.45 7.07 -3.53
C ILE A 94 -0.28 7.15 -2.54
N MET A 95 0.89 7.52 -3.02
CA MET A 95 2.07 7.70 -2.16
C MET A 95 3.05 8.68 -2.76
N LYS A 96 3.84 9.30 -1.89
CA LYS A 96 5.04 10.05 -2.31
C LYS A 96 6.16 9.06 -2.65
N LEU A 97 6.57 9.06 -3.91
CA LEU A 97 7.65 8.19 -4.38
C LEU A 97 9.02 8.71 -3.86
N PRO A 98 10.00 7.83 -3.61
CA PRO A 98 11.32 8.25 -3.16
C PRO A 98 11.98 9.24 -4.13
N GLY A 99 12.29 10.44 -3.64
CA GLY A 99 12.91 11.51 -4.42
C GLY A 99 11.94 12.38 -5.22
N GLU A 100 10.64 12.10 -5.18
CA GLU A 100 9.60 12.97 -5.75
C GLU A 100 9.05 13.90 -4.66
N GLU A 101 8.57 15.09 -5.05
CA GLU A 101 8.04 16.09 -4.11
C GLU A 101 6.55 15.93 -3.83
N LYS A 102 5.83 15.23 -4.71
CA LYS A 102 4.37 15.09 -4.68
C LYS A 102 3.95 13.63 -4.60
N GLU A 103 2.76 13.42 -4.06
CA GLU A 103 2.05 12.16 -4.07
C GLU A 103 1.62 11.80 -5.48
N GLU A 104 1.69 10.51 -5.79
CA GLU A 104 1.27 9.99 -7.08
C GLU A 104 0.40 8.75 -6.95
N PHE A 105 -0.51 8.59 -7.90
CA PHE A 105 -1.27 7.38 -8.04
C PHE A 105 -0.47 6.29 -8.75
N VAL A 106 -0.15 5.21 -8.03
CA VAL A 106 0.74 4.15 -8.52
C VAL A 106 0.11 2.77 -8.36
N LEU A 107 0.52 1.84 -9.20
CA LEU A 107 0.27 0.41 -9.05
C LEU A 107 1.54 -0.27 -8.56
N MET A 108 1.51 -0.95 -7.42
CA MET A 108 2.71 -1.43 -6.73
C MET A 108 2.68 -2.94 -6.46
N THR A 109 3.87 -3.57 -6.43
CA THR A 109 4.05 -4.92 -5.89
C THR A 109 5.43 -5.10 -5.20
N PRO A 110 5.50 -5.77 -4.04
CA PRO A 110 6.76 -6.07 -3.36
C PRO A 110 7.48 -7.30 -3.94
N PHE A 111 8.77 -7.45 -3.61
CA PHE A 111 9.60 -8.60 -3.97
C PHE A 111 10.33 -9.19 -2.77
N THR A 112 10.41 -10.53 -2.77
CA THR A 112 11.24 -11.34 -1.86
C THR A 112 12.16 -12.25 -2.67
N PRO A 113 13.33 -12.67 -2.15
CA PRO A 113 14.12 -13.72 -2.78
C PRO A 113 13.38 -15.08 -2.76
N ILE A 114 13.59 -15.95 -3.74
CA ILE A 114 12.89 -17.27 -3.79
C ILE A 114 13.07 -18.13 -2.52
N ARG A 115 14.16 -17.93 -1.78
CA ARG A 115 14.53 -18.74 -0.60
C ARG A 115 14.48 -17.99 0.73
N LYS A 116 13.99 -16.75 0.74
CA LYS A 116 13.91 -15.91 1.94
C LYS A 116 12.62 -15.13 1.92
N ASP A 117 12.02 -14.94 3.09
CA ASP A 117 10.75 -14.23 3.17
C ASP A 117 10.92 -12.73 3.44
N ASN A 118 12.15 -12.25 3.65
CA ASN A 118 12.45 -10.83 3.83
C ASN A 118 12.32 -10.09 2.49
N MET A 119 11.76 -8.88 2.49
CA MET A 119 11.69 -8.06 1.29
C MET A 119 13.05 -7.52 0.89
N VAL A 120 13.24 -7.38 -0.42
CA VAL A 120 14.47 -6.82 -1.02
C VAL A 120 14.19 -5.65 -1.95
N ALA A 121 12.95 -5.53 -2.45
CA ALA A 121 12.53 -4.44 -3.30
C ALA A 121 11.01 -4.30 -3.33
N TRP A 122 10.55 -3.20 -3.90
CA TRP A 122 9.22 -3.09 -4.50
C TRP A 122 9.34 -2.42 -5.86
N MET A 123 8.36 -2.68 -6.73
CA MET A 123 8.21 -2.01 -8.02
C MET A 123 6.87 -1.30 -8.06
N ALA A 124 6.84 -0.12 -8.68
CA ALA A 124 5.64 0.65 -8.92
C ALA A 124 5.55 1.08 -10.39
N ALA A 125 4.33 1.12 -10.93
CA ALA A 125 4.02 1.76 -12.20
C ALA A 125 3.24 3.05 -11.94
N ARG A 126 3.71 4.16 -12.53
CA ARG A 126 3.09 5.48 -12.37
C ARG A 126 1.83 5.56 -13.23
N SER A 127 0.72 6.00 -12.63
CA SER A 127 -0.56 6.18 -13.32
C SER A 127 -0.88 7.64 -13.62
N ASP A 128 -0.17 8.61 -13.04
CA ASP A 128 -0.42 10.02 -13.34
C ASP A 128 0.09 10.41 -14.73
N PHE A 129 -0.65 11.28 -15.43
CA PHE A 129 -0.51 11.48 -16.88
C PHE A 129 0.91 11.89 -17.33
N ASP A 130 1.57 12.78 -16.60
CA ASP A 130 2.91 13.31 -16.96
C ASP A 130 3.98 12.21 -16.97
N ASP A 131 3.80 11.19 -16.12
CA ASP A 131 4.72 10.08 -15.92
C ASP A 131 4.10 8.72 -16.26
N TYR A 132 2.95 8.73 -16.95
CA TYR A 132 2.14 7.55 -17.17
C TYR A 132 2.94 6.43 -17.84
N GLY A 133 2.93 5.27 -17.20
CA GLY A 133 3.57 4.06 -17.68
C GLY A 133 5.07 3.96 -17.44
N LYS A 134 5.68 4.92 -16.73
CA LYS A 134 7.03 4.74 -16.20
C LYS A 134 7.01 3.75 -15.03
N LEU A 135 7.94 2.80 -15.07
CA LEU A 135 8.17 1.84 -14.00
C LEU A 135 9.30 2.33 -13.09
N ILE A 136 9.10 2.24 -11.80
CA ILE A 136 10.09 2.53 -10.76
C ILE A 136 10.36 1.24 -10.00
N LEU A 137 11.63 0.97 -9.75
CA LEU A 137 12.06 -0.09 -8.84
C LEU A 137 12.85 0.53 -7.70
N TYR A 138 12.38 0.29 -6.48
CA TYR A 138 13.11 0.65 -5.27
C TYR A 138 13.69 -0.60 -4.64
N LYS A 139 15.02 -0.64 -4.49
CA LYS A 139 15.73 -1.73 -3.81
C LYS A 139 16.06 -1.30 -2.39
N PHE A 140 15.72 -2.14 -1.42
CA PHE A 140 16.05 -1.87 -0.03
C PHE A 140 17.56 -1.98 0.22
N PRO A 141 18.10 -1.20 1.17
CA PRO A 141 19.49 -1.36 1.61
C PRO A 141 19.77 -2.77 2.12
N LYS A 142 20.94 -3.34 1.78
CA LYS A 142 21.30 -4.73 2.10
C LYS A 142 21.59 -4.97 3.60
N ASP A 143 21.82 -3.90 4.34
CA ASP A 143 22.14 -3.85 5.76
C ASP A 143 20.89 -3.77 6.65
N LYS A 144 19.73 -3.42 6.08
CA LYS A 144 18.44 -3.43 6.80
C LYS A 144 17.68 -4.74 6.54
N LEU A 145 17.16 -5.34 7.60
CA LEU A 145 16.23 -6.46 7.49
C LEU A 145 14.81 -5.90 7.38
N ILE A 146 14.19 -6.12 6.23
CA ILE A 146 12.82 -5.72 5.97
C ILE A 146 11.95 -6.98 5.95
N TYR A 147 11.03 -7.12 6.89
CA TYR A 147 10.12 -8.27 6.93
C TYR A 147 9.25 -8.32 5.68
N GLY A 148 8.98 -9.50 5.13
CA GLY A 148 8.03 -9.62 4.02
C GLY A 148 6.62 -10.02 4.42
N PRO A 149 5.67 -9.91 3.48
CA PRO A 149 4.26 -10.19 3.69
C PRO A 149 3.98 -11.49 4.45
N SER A 150 4.56 -12.61 4.00
CA SER A 150 4.39 -13.91 4.68
C SER A 150 4.93 -13.95 6.12
N GLN A 151 5.93 -13.13 6.46
CA GLN A 151 6.45 -13.05 7.83
C GLN A 151 5.53 -12.20 8.72
N ILE A 152 4.94 -11.14 8.17
CA ILE A 152 3.97 -10.30 8.88
C ILE A 152 2.68 -11.08 9.15
N GLU A 153 2.20 -11.83 8.16
CA GLU A 153 1.09 -12.77 8.33
C GLU A 153 1.34 -13.75 9.47
N ALA A 154 2.53 -14.36 9.49
CA ALA A 154 2.92 -15.27 10.56
C ALA A 154 2.98 -14.56 11.93
N LYS A 155 3.39 -13.28 11.99
CA LYS A 155 3.38 -12.50 13.23
C LYS A 155 1.94 -12.23 13.70
N PHE A 156 1.00 -11.90 12.79
CA PHE A 156 -0.41 -11.75 13.15
C PHE A 156 -0.98 -13.06 13.70
N ASP A 157 -0.70 -14.21 13.08
CA ASP A 157 -1.20 -15.51 13.53
C ASP A 157 -0.57 -15.98 14.85
N GLN A 158 0.64 -15.53 15.16
CA GLN A 158 1.37 -15.87 16.40
C GLN A 158 1.00 -14.98 17.58
N ASP A 159 0.47 -13.79 17.35
CA ASP A 159 0.00 -12.93 18.43
C ASP A 159 -1.18 -13.58 19.15
N SER A 160 -1.10 -13.65 20.47
CA SER A 160 -2.08 -14.39 21.27
C SER A 160 -3.48 -13.77 21.23
N GLU A 161 -3.58 -12.45 21.19
CA GLU A 161 -4.88 -11.75 21.19
C GLU A 161 -5.54 -11.85 19.81
N ILE A 162 -4.75 -11.64 18.75
CA ILE A 162 -5.21 -11.80 17.37
C ILE A 162 -5.65 -13.24 17.12
N SER A 163 -4.80 -14.21 17.43
CA SER A 163 -5.07 -15.64 17.21
C SER A 163 -6.31 -16.13 17.96
N GLN A 164 -6.50 -15.67 19.21
CA GLN A 164 -7.69 -15.98 20.00
C GLN A 164 -8.96 -15.43 19.34
N GLN A 165 -8.95 -14.18 18.87
CA GLN A 165 -10.13 -13.61 18.23
C GLN A 165 -10.43 -14.21 16.87
N LEU A 166 -9.42 -14.44 16.04
CA LEU A 166 -9.59 -15.13 14.76
C LEU A 166 -10.19 -16.52 14.97
N THR A 167 -9.76 -17.23 16.03
CA THR A 167 -10.35 -18.52 16.38
C THR A 167 -11.81 -18.39 16.83
N LEU A 168 -12.15 -17.38 17.63
CA LEU A 168 -13.52 -17.15 18.13
C LEU A 168 -14.49 -16.75 17.01
N TRP A 169 -14.11 -15.82 16.13
CA TRP A 169 -14.96 -15.38 15.03
C TRP A 169 -15.11 -16.41 13.91
N SER A 170 -14.18 -17.37 13.83
CA SER A 170 -14.28 -18.53 12.95
C SER A 170 -15.15 -19.65 13.52
N GLN A 171 -15.86 -19.43 14.63
CA GLN A 171 -16.82 -20.39 15.20
C GLN A 171 -18.26 -20.08 14.78
N GLN A 172 -19.07 -21.15 14.70
CA GLN A 172 -20.54 -21.13 14.69
C GLN A 172 -21.20 -20.10 13.76
N GLY A 173 -21.29 -20.41 12.46
CA GLY A 173 -22.17 -19.68 11.53
C GLY A 173 -21.63 -18.34 11.01
N SER A 174 -20.44 -17.91 11.46
CA SER A 174 -19.68 -16.79 10.90
C SER A 174 -18.39 -17.27 10.24
N ARG A 175 -17.96 -16.52 9.22
CA ARG A 175 -16.72 -16.77 8.49
C ARG A 175 -15.91 -15.49 8.45
N ILE A 176 -14.63 -15.60 8.83
CA ILE A 176 -13.66 -14.52 8.67
C ILE A 176 -13.11 -14.57 7.25
N THR A 177 -12.97 -13.38 6.68
CA THR A 177 -12.32 -13.16 5.39
C THR A 177 -11.22 -12.13 5.62
N ARG A 178 -9.95 -12.54 5.42
CA ARG A 178 -8.81 -11.64 5.35
C ARG A 178 -8.81 -10.91 4.01
N GLY A 179 -8.62 -9.60 4.04
CA GLY A 179 -8.42 -8.79 2.84
C GLY A 179 -6.98 -8.87 2.34
N ASN A 180 -6.64 -8.00 1.39
CA ASN A 180 -5.27 -7.93 0.89
C ASN A 180 -4.37 -7.26 1.94
N LEU A 181 -3.15 -7.78 2.10
CA LEU A 181 -2.12 -7.15 2.92
C LEU A 181 -1.47 -6.02 2.11
N LEU A 182 -1.66 -4.78 2.54
CA LEU A 182 -1.00 -3.63 1.95
C LEU A 182 0.36 -3.42 2.61
N VAL A 183 1.41 -3.34 1.79
CA VAL A 183 2.75 -2.93 2.20
C VAL A 183 2.90 -1.47 1.81
N ILE A 184 2.99 -0.58 2.78
CA ILE A 184 2.96 0.86 2.56
C ILE A 184 4.33 1.43 2.96
N PRO A 185 5.20 1.76 1.98
CA PRO A 185 6.44 2.46 2.26
C PRO A 185 6.13 3.88 2.76
N ILE A 186 6.68 4.26 3.90
CA ILE A 186 6.59 5.61 4.48
C ILE A 186 8.01 6.03 4.83
N GLU A 187 8.57 6.95 4.05
CA GLU A 187 9.96 7.39 4.19
C GLU A 187 10.95 6.20 4.23
N ASP A 188 11.64 6.02 5.37
CA ASP A 188 12.61 4.95 5.62
C ASP A 188 12.00 3.70 6.29
N SER A 189 10.68 3.68 6.46
CA SER A 189 9.92 2.66 7.20
C SER A 189 8.84 2.02 6.32
N ILE A 190 8.25 0.93 6.82
CA ILE A 190 7.16 0.22 6.14
C ILE A 190 6.04 -0.07 7.12
N LEU A 191 4.84 0.35 6.74
CA LEU A 191 3.61 0.03 7.44
C LEU A 191 2.89 -1.10 6.71
N TYR A 192 2.47 -2.12 7.44
CA TYR A 192 1.66 -3.21 6.92
C TYR A 192 0.23 -3.05 7.42
N VAL A 193 -0.75 -3.14 6.52
CA VAL A 193 -2.17 -2.95 6.85
C VAL A 193 -3.01 -4.04 6.19
N GLU A 194 -3.81 -4.75 6.98
CA GLU A 194 -4.70 -5.81 6.48
C GLU A 194 -6.11 -5.67 7.07
N PRO A 195 -7.15 -5.48 6.24
CA PRO A 195 -8.51 -5.44 6.73
C PRO A 195 -9.07 -6.84 7.00
N LEU A 196 -9.78 -7.00 8.10
CA LEU A 196 -10.51 -8.23 8.47
C LEU A 196 -12.01 -8.03 8.35
N TYR A 197 -12.64 -8.87 7.54
CA TYR A 197 -14.08 -8.86 7.33
C TYR A 197 -14.74 -10.07 8.01
N ILE A 198 -15.95 -9.87 8.51
CA ILE A 198 -16.81 -10.96 8.99
C ILE A 198 -18.09 -10.98 8.16
N GLN A 199 -18.52 -12.19 7.79
CA GLN A 199 -19.81 -12.44 7.15
C GLN A 199 -20.49 -13.65 7.78
N ALA A 200 -21.81 -13.67 7.74
CA ALA A 200 -22.58 -14.88 8.06
C ALA A 200 -22.35 -15.96 6.99
N GLU A 201 -22.50 -17.24 7.34
CA GLU A 201 -22.38 -18.35 6.37
C GLU A 201 -23.36 -18.25 5.18
N THR A 202 -24.48 -17.55 5.35
CA THR A 202 -25.48 -17.34 4.30
C THR A 202 -25.80 -15.87 4.07
N GLY A 203 -25.55 -15.40 2.85
CA GLY A 203 -26.28 -14.30 2.22
C GLY A 203 -26.06 -12.87 2.73
N GLN A 204 -25.04 -12.58 3.54
CA GLN A 204 -24.71 -11.20 3.95
C GLN A 204 -23.44 -10.69 3.28
N LEU A 205 -23.41 -9.38 3.03
CA LEU A 205 -22.22 -8.67 2.57
C LEU A 205 -21.15 -8.69 3.67
N PRO A 206 -19.86 -8.90 3.34
CA PRO A 206 -18.77 -8.79 4.30
C PRO A 206 -18.73 -7.40 4.95
N GLU A 207 -18.66 -7.36 6.27
CA GLU A 207 -18.49 -6.11 7.03
C GLU A 207 -17.08 -6.02 7.56
N LEU A 208 -16.42 -4.86 7.40
CA LEU A 208 -15.12 -4.60 8.03
C LEU A 208 -15.30 -4.63 9.54
N LYS A 209 -14.54 -5.49 10.22
CA LYS A 209 -14.60 -5.62 11.68
C LYS A 209 -13.34 -5.18 12.37
N ARG A 210 -12.18 -5.43 11.78
CA ARG A 210 -10.89 -5.05 12.34
C ARG A 210 -9.90 -4.66 11.25
N VAL A 211 -8.86 -3.96 11.66
CA VAL A 211 -7.66 -3.68 10.89
C VAL A 211 -6.49 -4.26 11.66
N LEU A 212 -5.76 -5.16 11.02
CA LEU A 212 -4.45 -5.61 11.48
C LEU A 212 -3.41 -4.62 10.97
N MET A 213 -2.47 -4.24 11.84
CA MET A 213 -1.41 -3.30 11.48
C MET A 213 -0.07 -3.70 12.09
N SER A 214 1.02 -3.43 11.37
CA SER A 214 2.38 -3.68 11.85
C SER A 214 3.37 -2.65 11.32
N ASP A 215 4.35 -2.27 12.15
CA ASP A 215 5.57 -1.53 11.77
C ASP A 215 6.73 -2.49 11.43
N GLY A 216 6.45 -3.79 11.36
CA GLY A 216 7.43 -4.88 11.21
C GLY A 216 7.89 -5.49 12.54
N GLU A 217 7.98 -4.67 13.59
CA GLU A 217 8.39 -5.14 14.93
C GLU A 217 7.18 -5.62 15.72
N ARG A 218 6.18 -4.75 15.86
CA ARG A 218 4.94 -4.96 16.60
C ARG A 218 3.78 -5.24 15.68
N VAL A 219 2.77 -5.92 16.21
CA VAL A 219 1.50 -6.16 15.53
C VAL A 219 0.37 -5.72 16.44
N VAL A 220 -0.69 -5.16 15.85
CA VAL A 220 -1.90 -4.73 16.56
C VAL A 220 -3.14 -5.11 15.76
N MET A 221 -4.28 -5.22 16.44
CA MET A 221 -5.58 -5.48 15.81
C MET A 221 -6.62 -4.59 16.44
N GLU A 222 -7.10 -3.61 15.68
CA GLU A 222 -8.03 -2.60 16.18
C GLU A 222 -9.25 -2.45 15.29
N LYS A 223 -10.25 -1.67 15.74
CA LYS A 223 -11.52 -1.51 15.02
C LYS A 223 -11.39 -0.72 13.72
N ASP A 224 -10.40 0.18 13.66
CA ASP A 224 -10.17 1.12 12.59
C ASP A 224 -8.68 1.47 12.52
N ILE A 225 -8.28 2.14 11.43
CA ILE A 225 -6.88 2.52 11.17
C ILE A 225 -6.34 3.45 12.25
N GLY A 226 -7.11 4.45 12.70
CA GLY A 226 -6.64 5.40 13.70
C GLY A 226 -6.35 4.73 15.04
N SER A 227 -7.26 3.89 15.52
CA SER A 227 -7.02 3.07 16.72
C SER A 227 -5.80 2.17 16.57
N ALA A 228 -5.61 1.56 15.40
CA ALA A 228 -4.43 0.73 15.11
C ALA A 228 -3.13 1.54 15.17
N LEU A 229 -3.11 2.75 14.60
CA LEU A 229 -1.96 3.65 14.65
C LEU A 229 -1.64 4.10 16.06
N ILE A 230 -2.65 4.40 16.89
CA ILE A 230 -2.44 4.75 18.30
C ILE A 230 -1.85 3.54 19.04
N ALA A 231 -2.42 2.35 18.85
CA ALA A 231 -1.93 1.15 19.50
C ALA A 231 -0.48 0.84 19.07
N LEU A 232 -0.15 1.11 17.82
CA LEU A 232 1.18 0.89 17.26
C LEU A 232 2.17 1.96 17.72
N PHE A 233 1.87 3.27 17.63
CA PHE A 233 2.85 4.33 17.88
C PHE A 233 2.68 5.06 19.22
N GLY A 234 1.46 5.14 19.75
CA GLY A 234 1.09 5.99 20.90
C GLY A 234 1.69 5.59 22.26
N THR A 235 2.29 4.41 22.39
CA THR A 235 3.00 4.01 23.61
C THR A 235 4.47 4.44 23.66
N SER A 236 5.08 4.73 22.51
CA SER A 236 6.53 4.96 22.37
C SER A 236 6.99 6.31 22.93
N THR A 237 6.11 7.31 23.00
CA THR A 237 6.43 8.66 23.49
C THR A 237 6.41 8.76 25.03
N SER A 238 5.80 7.79 25.72
CA SER A 238 5.63 7.84 27.18
C SER A 238 6.85 7.34 27.98
N THR A 239 7.81 6.67 27.34
CA THR A 239 8.92 6.00 28.06
C THR A 239 10.21 6.84 28.14
N ASN A 240 10.31 7.97 27.44
CA ASN A 240 11.50 8.83 27.44
C ASN A 240 11.41 10.13 28.27
N LEU A 241 10.32 10.37 29.00
CA LEU A 241 10.14 11.56 29.86
C LEU A 241 10.31 11.31 31.36
N ARG A 242 11.07 10.28 31.75
CA ARG A 242 11.46 10.05 33.16
C ARG A 242 12.97 10.06 33.32
N GLY A 243 13.59 11.22 33.11
CA GLY A 243 15.00 11.37 33.43
C GLY A 243 15.66 12.67 33.00
N ALA A 244 15.13 13.83 33.41
CA ALA A 244 15.94 15.02 33.69
C ALA A 244 15.05 16.11 34.30
N GLN A 245 15.22 16.33 35.60
CA GLN A 245 14.70 17.49 36.30
C GLN A 245 15.90 18.41 36.51
N GLU A 246 16.04 19.46 35.70
CA GLU A 246 16.77 20.68 36.11
C GLU A 246 16.33 21.88 35.25
N VAL A 247 16.24 23.01 35.94
CA VAL A 247 15.56 24.26 35.57
C VAL A 247 16.56 25.20 34.90
N VAL A 248 16.22 25.82 33.76
CA VAL A 248 16.69 27.19 33.44
C VAL A 248 15.60 27.93 32.64
N GLU A 249 15.20 29.08 33.18
CA GLU A 249 14.36 30.12 32.56
C GLU A 249 15.07 30.82 31.38
N GLY A 250 14.32 31.18 30.33
CA GLY A 250 14.59 32.39 29.56
C GLY A 250 14.43 32.29 28.03
N GLU A 251 13.50 33.11 27.52
CA GLU A 251 13.40 33.71 26.18
C GLU A 251 12.46 33.12 25.12
N GLU A 252 11.85 34.05 24.39
CA GLU A 252 10.54 34.01 23.74
C GLU A 252 10.55 33.46 22.30
N ALA A 253 9.45 32.78 22.00
CA ALA A 253 8.71 32.77 20.73
C ALA A 253 9.29 32.08 19.47
N SER A 254 8.73 30.90 19.17
CA SER A 254 8.04 30.70 17.88
C SER A 254 6.75 29.92 18.13
N ILE A 255 5.60 30.53 17.84
CA ILE A 255 4.30 29.88 17.89
C ILE A 255 4.08 29.24 16.52
N LEU A 256 4.57 28.02 16.35
CA LEU A 256 3.99 27.06 15.42
C LEU A 256 2.98 26.29 16.27
N GLU A 257 1.72 26.22 15.83
CA GLU A 257 0.68 25.44 16.51
C GLU A 257 1.05 23.95 16.43
N ASP A 258 1.86 23.46 17.38
CA ASP A 258 1.97 22.03 17.66
C ASP A 258 0.62 21.57 18.18
N LYS A 259 -0.19 21.01 17.27
CA LYS A 259 -1.40 20.28 17.64
C LYS A 259 -1.03 19.19 18.63
N SER A 260 -1.85 19.02 19.66
CA SER A 260 -1.62 17.92 20.60
C SER A 260 -1.75 16.58 19.88
N GLN A 261 -1.02 15.56 20.35
CA GLN A 261 -1.09 14.21 19.79
C GLN A 261 -2.55 13.69 19.76
N GLU A 262 -3.36 14.07 20.75
CA GLU A 262 -4.78 13.73 20.85
C GLU A 262 -5.63 14.37 19.73
N GLU A 263 -5.33 15.61 19.34
CA GLU A 263 -5.98 16.29 18.21
C GLU A 263 -5.56 15.72 16.86
N LEU A 264 -4.28 15.38 16.69
CA LEU A 264 -3.80 14.68 15.49
C LEU A 264 -4.46 13.31 15.35
N ILE A 265 -4.65 12.60 16.46
CA ILE A 265 -5.38 11.33 16.48
C ILE A 265 -6.85 11.51 16.08
N GLU A 266 -7.52 12.55 16.57
CA GLU A 266 -8.91 12.85 16.19
C GLU A 266 -9.03 13.19 14.70
N ASP A 267 -8.11 13.99 14.17
CA ASP A 267 -8.04 14.34 12.76
C ASP A 267 -7.80 13.09 11.89
N ALA A 268 -6.89 12.19 12.29
CA ALA A 268 -6.64 10.93 11.58
C ALA A 268 -7.91 10.06 11.50
N ASN A 269 -8.63 9.93 12.62
CA ASN A 269 -9.90 9.18 12.67
C ASN A 269 -10.96 9.80 11.77
N ASN A 270 -11.07 11.13 11.77
CA ASN A 270 -12.03 11.85 10.95
C ASN A 270 -11.74 11.67 9.46
N TYR A 271 -10.49 11.89 9.03
CA TYR A 271 -10.11 11.70 7.63
C TYR A 271 -10.29 10.26 7.18
N TYR A 272 -9.97 9.27 8.02
CA TYR A 272 -10.24 7.88 7.70
C TYR A 272 -11.73 7.56 7.55
N GLY A 273 -12.58 8.07 8.46
CA GLY A 273 -14.04 7.94 8.32
C GLY A 273 -14.56 8.55 7.02
N LEU A 274 -14.07 9.74 6.65
CA LEU A 274 -14.40 10.40 5.40
C LEU A 274 -13.91 9.62 4.17
N ILE A 275 -12.75 8.96 4.24
CA ILE A 275 -12.28 8.04 3.19
C ILE A 275 -13.29 6.89 3.01
N LEU A 276 -13.72 6.24 4.10
CA LEU A 276 -14.68 5.14 4.03
C LEU A 276 -16.03 5.58 3.48
N ASP A 277 -16.52 6.76 3.87
CA ASP A 277 -17.76 7.33 3.33
C ASP A 277 -17.63 7.68 1.85
N SER A 278 -16.51 8.28 1.44
CA SER A 278 -16.21 8.56 0.03
C SER A 278 -16.04 7.27 -0.79
N MET A 279 -15.49 6.20 -0.22
CA MET A 279 -15.44 4.87 -0.85
C MET A 279 -16.84 4.28 -1.07
N ASN A 280 -17.71 4.35 -0.06
CA ASN A 280 -19.10 3.91 -0.17
C ASN A 280 -19.89 4.71 -1.23
N GLN A 281 -19.58 6.00 -1.37
CA GLN A 281 -20.22 6.91 -2.32
C GLN A 281 -19.55 6.94 -3.71
N GLN A 282 -18.47 6.19 -3.91
CA GLN A 282 -17.65 6.21 -5.14
C GLN A 282 -17.08 7.61 -5.49
N ASP A 283 -16.85 8.44 -4.48
CA ASP A 283 -16.23 9.76 -4.62
C ASP A 283 -14.71 9.66 -4.58
N TRP A 284 -14.11 9.44 -5.74
CA TRP A 284 -12.66 9.31 -5.89
C TRP A 284 -11.88 10.58 -5.53
N SER A 285 -12.48 11.77 -5.68
CA SER A 285 -11.82 13.02 -5.31
C SER A 285 -11.80 13.20 -3.79
N GLY A 286 -12.88 12.83 -3.12
CA GLY A 286 -12.95 12.76 -1.65
C GLY A 286 -11.96 11.75 -1.07
N ILE A 287 -11.82 10.58 -1.70
CA ILE A 287 -10.82 9.58 -1.29
C ILE A 287 -9.42 10.17 -1.34
N GLY A 288 -8.99 10.73 -2.48
CA GLY A 288 -7.63 11.28 -2.64
C GLY A 288 -7.33 12.39 -1.64
N ASN A 289 -8.19 13.40 -1.57
CA ASN A 289 -7.99 14.55 -0.67
C ASN A 289 -7.93 14.15 0.81
N ASN A 290 -8.73 13.17 1.23
CA ASN A 290 -8.71 12.72 2.62
C ASN A 290 -7.54 11.77 2.90
N PHE A 291 -7.05 11.04 1.88
CA PHE A 291 -5.79 10.28 1.98
C PHE A 291 -4.59 11.20 2.17
N ASP A 292 -4.50 12.31 1.41
CA ASP A 292 -3.40 13.27 1.54
C ASP A 292 -3.37 13.87 2.96
N LYS A 293 -4.52 14.34 3.44
CA LYS A 293 -4.66 14.90 4.79
C LYS A 293 -4.39 13.88 5.89
N LEU A 294 -4.82 12.64 5.69
CA LEU A 294 -4.46 11.56 6.60
C LEU A 294 -2.94 11.38 6.60
N GLY A 295 -2.30 11.33 5.43
CA GLY A 295 -0.84 11.24 5.29
C GLY A 295 -0.09 12.34 6.04
N GLU A 296 -0.51 13.61 5.91
CA GLU A 296 0.06 14.74 6.65
C GLU A 296 -0.05 14.56 8.17
N VAL A 297 -1.23 14.16 8.65
CA VAL A 297 -1.47 13.92 10.08
C VAL A 297 -0.63 12.75 10.60
N LEU A 298 -0.47 11.68 9.80
CA LEU A 298 0.37 10.55 10.17
C LEU A 298 1.86 10.89 10.18
N SER A 299 2.31 11.75 9.27
CA SER A 299 3.68 12.26 9.27
C SER A 299 3.97 13.05 10.54
N ASN A 300 3.06 13.94 10.93
CA ASN A 300 3.18 14.73 12.17
C ASN A 300 3.07 13.88 13.44
N LEU A 301 2.42 12.71 13.38
CA LEU A 301 2.40 11.74 14.49
C LEU A 301 3.68 10.89 14.58
N ALA A 302 4.46 10.83 13.50
CA ALA A 302 5.69 10.04 13.42
C ALA A 302 6.95 10.83 13.86
N GLU A 303 6.90 12.17 13.82
CA GLU A 303 7.91 13.07 14.41
C GLU A 303 7.87 13.09 15.95
#